data_AF-A0A533QER4-F1
#
_entry.id   AF-A0A533QER4-F1
#
_cell.length_a   1.000
_cell.length_b   1.000
_cell.length_c   1.000
_cell.angle_alpha   90.00
_cell.angle_beta   90.00
_cell.angle_gamma   90.00
#
_symmetry.space_group_name_H-M   'P 1'
#
loop_
_entity.id
_entity.type
_entity.pdbx_description
1 polymer ?
#
loop_
_entity_poly.entity_id
_entity_poly.type
_entity_poly.pdbx_seq_one_letter_code
_entity_poly.pdbx_strand_id
1 'polypeptide(L)' 'MVRGDSGFAREEIMSWCEANQVDYLFGLARNSRLQEEIQGEMEEARKQYEQTGRASRLAPK' A
#
# COMPACT_ATOMS: atom_id res chain seq x y z
N MET A 1 16.12 -7.76 0.81
CA MET A 1 14.69 -7.43 0.64
C MET A 1 14.50 -6.51 -0.56
N VAL A 2 13.66 -6.89 -1.52
CA VAL A 2 13.26 -6.07 -2.67
C VAL A 2 11.99 -5.29 -2.32
N ARG A 3 11.90 -4.03 -2.79
CA ARG A 3 10.69 -3.21 -2.63
C ARG A 3 10.30 -2.57 -3.95
N GLY A 4 9.00 -2.54 -4.22
CA GLY A 4 8.45 -1.92 -5.43
C GLY A 4 7.00 -1.53 -5.24
N ASP A 5 6.51 -0.63 -6.08
CA ASP A 5 5.07 -0.36 -6.18
C ASP A 5 4.35 -1.47 -6.96
N SER A 6 3.06 -1.27 -7.21
CA SER A 6 2.20 -2.23 -7.91
C SER A 6 2.63 -2.61 -9.31
N GLY A 7 3.46 -1.80 -9.98
CA GLY A 7 4.04 -2.16 -11.28
C GLY A 7 4.98 -3.36 -11.20
N PHE A 8 5.56 -3.62 -10.02
CA PHE A 8 6.52 -4.69 -9.75
C PHE A 8 5.89 -5.92 -9.08
N ALA A 9 4.60 -5.90 -8.76
CA ALA A 9 3.86 -7.08 -8.30
C ALA A 9 3.60 -8.03 -9.49
N ARG A 10 4.68 -8.62 -10.04
CA ARG A 10 4.69 -9.52 -11.19
C ARG A 10 5.24 -10.87 -10.79
N GLU A 11 4.70 -11.93 -11.38
CA GLU A 11 5.09 -13.30 -11.04
C GLU A 11 6.58 -13.51 -11.25
N GLU A 12 7.14 -13.05 -12.38
CA GLU A 12 8.53 -13.31 -12.74
C GLU A 12 9.54 -12.81 -11.69
N ILE A 13 9.31 -11.64 -11.10
CA ILE A 13 10.18 -11.10 -10.05
C ILE A 13 9.90 -11.73 -8.69
N MET A 14 8.64 -12.09 -8.39
CA MET A 14 8.27 -12.78 -7.17
C MET A 14 8.87 -14.19 -7.12
N SER A 15 8.69 -15.00 -8.18
CA SER A 15 9.25 -16.35 -8.24
C SER A 15 10.78 -16.32 -8.18
N TRP A 16 11.42 -15.30 -8.78
CA TRP A 16 12.88 -15.13 -8.65
C TRP A 16 13.28 -14.83 -7.21
N CYS A 17 12.56 -13.94 -6.51
CA CYS A 17 12.83 -13.65 -5.11
C CYS A 17 12.68 -14.90 -4.24
N GLU A 18 11.63 -15.70 -4.46
CA GLU A 18 11.36 -16.94 -3.72
C GLU A 18 12.44 -18.00 -3.95
N ALA A 19 12.83 -18.23 -5.20
CA ALA A 19 13.88 -19.19 -5.56
C ALA A 19 15.25 -18.82 -4.93
N ASN A 20 15.50 -17.54 -4.70
CA ASN A 20 16.76 -17.03 -4.14
C ASN A 20 16.66 -16.70 -2.64
N GLN A 21 15.54 -17.02 -1.98
CA GLN A 21 15.29 -16.71 -0.56
C GLN A 21 15.48 -15.21 -0.24
N VAL A 22 15.05 -14.35 -1.15
CA VAL A 22 15.07 -12.90 -0.99
C VAL A 22 13.69 -12.42 -0.58
N ASP A 23 13.57 -11.79 0.58
CA ASP A 23 12.30 -11.16 0.99
C ASP A 23 11.87 -10.10 -0.03
N TYR A 24 10.57 -9.95 -0.25
CA TYR A 24 10.04 -8.88 -1.10
C TYR A 24 8.80 -8.23 -0.48
N LEU A 25 8.61 -6.94 -0.78
CA LEU A 25 7.41 -6.19 -0.45
C LEU A 25 7.00 -5.36 -1.66
N PHE A 26 5.89 -5.76 -2.29
CA PHE A 26 5.32 -5.05 -3.42
C PHE A 26 3.99 -4.40 -3.04
N GLY A 27 3.83 -3.14 -3.43
CA GLY A 27 2.56 -2.45 -3.29
C GLY A 27 1.47 -3.11 -4.12
N LEU A 28 0.23 -3.04 -3.66
CA LEU A 28 -0.93 -3.44 -4.46
C LEU A 28 -1.40 -2.27 -5.33
N ALA A 29 -1.91 -2.58 -6.52
CA ALA A 29 -2.57 -1.57 -7.34
C ALA A 29 -3.83 -1.05 -6.63
N ARG A 30 -4.37 0.08 -7.08
CA ARG A 30 -5.66 0.57 -6.56
C ARG A 30 -6.71 -0.52 -6.72
N ASN A 31 -7.36 -0.85 -5.61
CA ASN A 31 -8.34 -1.92 -5.51
C ASN A 31 -9.60 -1.37 -4.82
N SER A 32 -10.75 -1.47 -5.49
CA SER A 32 -12.00 -0.90 -4.97
C SER A 32 -12.42 -1.53 -3.65
N ARG A 33 -12.25 -2.84 -3.48
CA ARG A 33 -12.56 -3.54 -2.23
C ARG A 33 -11.72 -3.00 -1.07
N LEU A 34 -10.40 -2.87 -1.27
CA LEU A 34 -9.52 -2.31 -0.24
C LEU A 34 -9.84 -0.83 0.03
N GLN A 35 -10.24 -0.06 -0.99
CA GLN A 35 -10.66 1.33 -0.81
C GLN A 35 -11.94 1.45 0.02
N GLU A 36 -12.92 0.57 -0.22
CA GLU A 36 -14.15 0.50 0.57
C GLU A 36 -13.84 0.12 2.02
N GLU A 37 -12.94 -0.84 2.24
CA GLU A 37 -12.52 -1.28 3.58
C GLU A 37 -11.88 -0.14 4.41
N ILE A 38 -11.15 0.79 3.77
CA ILE A 38 -10.44 1.89 4.47
C ILE A 38 -11.12 3.26 4.31
N GLN A 39 -12.37 3.31 3.83
CA GLN A 39 -13.02 4.58 3.51
C GLN A 39 -13.09 5.52 4.73
N GLY A 40 -13.39 4.99 5.92
CA GLY A 40 -13.48 5.78 7.14
C GLY A 40 -12.14 6.44 7.52
N GLU A 41 -11.05 5.69 7.43
CA GLU A 41 -9.69 6.19 7.65
C GLU A 41 -9.30 7.23 6.59
N MET A 42 -9.69 7.03 5.33
CA MET A 42 -9.43 8.02 4.28
C MET A 42 -10.15 9.36 4.56
N GLU A 43 -11.39 9.31 5.04
CA GLU A 43 -12.14 10.50 5.44
C GLU A 43 -11.53 11.19 6.67
N GLU A 44 -11.06 10.43 7.65
CA GLU A 44 -10.40 10.99 8.83
C GLU A 44 -9.05 11.63 8.48
N ALA A 45 -8.23 10.95 7.68
CA ALA A 45 -6.95 11.48 7.21
C ALA A 45 -7.14 12.79 6.44
N ARG A 46 -8.20 12.89 5.63
CA ARG A 46 -8.59 14.12 4.93
C ARG A 46 -8.94 15.25 5.90
N LYS A 47 -9.78 14.99 6.92
CA LYS A 47 -10.12 16.00 7.94
C LYS A 47 -8.88 16.52 8.67
N GLN A 48 -7.96 15.63 9.04
CA GLN A 48 -6.71 16.01 9.69
C GLN A 48 -5.82 16.87 8.77
N TYR A 49 -5.78 16.56 7.46
CA TYR A 49 -5.07 17.39 6.49
C TYR A 49 -5.71 18.78 6.36
N GLU A 50 -7.03 18.87 6.27
CA GLU A 50 -7.76 20.14 6.17
C GLU A 50 -7.50 21.05 7.39
N GLN A 51 -7.33 20.46 8.58
CA GLN A 51 -7.03 21.20 9.81
C GLN A 51 -5.56 21.61 9.94
N THR A 52 -4.63 20.76 9.49
CA THR A 52 -3.19 20.92 9.80
C THR A 52 -2.35 21.37 8.62
N GLY A 53 -2.85 21.22 7.39
CA GLY A 53 -2.10 21.39 6.15
C GLY A 53 -0.98 20.36 5.96
N ARG A 54 -0.92 19.30 6.78
CA ARG A 54 0.14 18.28 6.76
C ARG A 54 -0.44 16.91 6.44
N ALA A 55 0.30 16.13 5.67
CA ALA A 55 -0.11 14.77 5.32
C ALA A 55 -0.34 13.92 6.58
N SER A 56 -1.51 13.31 6.69
CA SER A 56 -1.84 12.35 7.75
C SER A 56 -1.76 10.91 7.22
N ARG A 57 -1.26 10.01 8.07
CA ARG A 57 -1.14 8.58 7.79
C ARG A 57 -1.88 7.82 8.90
N LEU A 58 -2.98 7.17 8.55
CA LEU A 58 -3.76 6.34 9.46
C LEU A 58 -3.55 4.86 9.11
N ALA A 59 -3.53 4.01 10.13
CA ALA A 59 -3.54 2.58 9.94
C ALA A 59 -5.00 2.09 9.95
N PRO A 60 -5.38 1.16 9.06
CA PRO A 60 -6.70 0.53 9.11
C PRO A 60 -6.91 -0.16 10.46
N LYS A 61 -8.14 -0.09 10.99
CA LYS A 61 -8.51 -0.69 12.28
C LYS A 61 -8.73 -2.20 12.21
#